data_AF-A0A7J4HHE5-F1
#
_entry.id   AF-A0A7J4HHE5-F1
#
_cell.length_a   1.000
_cell.length_b   1.000
_cell.length_c   1.000
_cell.angle_alpha   90.00
_cell.angle_beta   90.00
_cell.angle_gamma   90.00
#
_symmetry.space_group_name_H-M   'P 1'
#
loop_
_entity.id
_entity.type
_entity.pdbx_description
1 polymer ?
#
loop_
_entity_poly.entity_id
_entity_poly.type
_entity_poly.pdbx_seq_one_letter_code
_entity_poly.pdbx_strand_id
1 'polypeptide(L)'
;MSGERILDGFLEEQPRRSHRSHRSLAKIVREAYPIGVPAMIMKSSTDRLGTSAGYSFHLGTPDEILRRVASWLITEAGDDQRTLWKLIPFLWKRHGREDVALSALLLANLDHERGGIDPWVVLASSINSREPAEALLLSIEEALRGGHDVPSDKLLKSWCDGRLVESHLALISAFAAINAGREIGSDVINLLVMVKVPDGDSLLGRIRDRVAARIP
;
A
#
# COMPACT_ATOMS: atom_id res chain seq x y z
N MET A 1 25.46 15.24 8.80
CA MET A 1 24.43 15.60 7.79
C MET A 1 23.17 14.84 8.12
N SER A 2 22.00 15.46 8.07
CA SER A 2 20.73 14.75 8.30
C SER A 2 20.55 13.68 7.22
N GLY A 3 19.90 12.56 7.58
CA GLY A 3 19.61 11.46 6.65
C GLY A 3 18.88 11.94 5.39
N GLU A 4 17.97 12.89 5.56
CA GLU A 4 17.23 13.54 4.48
C GLU A 4 18.11 14.21 3.43
N ARG A 5 19.13 14.99 3.84
CA ARG A 5 20.02 15.66 2.88
C ARG A 5 20.86 14.68 2.07
N ILE A 6 21.25 13.56 2.69
CA ILE A 6 21.99 12.50 2.00
C ILE A 6 21.07 11.81 0.98
N LEU A 7 19.81 11.57 1.35
CA LEU A 7 18.82 11.03 0.42
C LEU A 7 18.59 11.98 -0.75
N ASP A 8 18.34 13.26 -0.49
CA ASP A 8 18.06 14.26 -1.53
C ASP A 8 19.24 14.31 -2.53
N GLY A 9 20.48 14.36 -2.04
CA GLY A 9 21.68 14.30 -2.91
C GLY A 9 21.77 13.01 -3.73
N PHE A 10 21.51 11.84 -3.13
CA PHE A 10 21.48 10.57 -3.86
C PHE A 10 20.43 10.56 -4.97
N LEU A 11 19.24 11.12 -4.72
CA LEU A 11 18.14 11.16 -5.69
C LEU A 11 18.40 12.16 -6.83
N GLU A 12 19.02 13.30 -6.53
CA GLU A 12 19.42 14.32 -7.52
C GLU A 12 20.48 13.81 -8.51
N GLU A 13 21.39 12.93 -8.05
CA GLU A 13 22.43 12.33 -8.90
C GLU A 13 21.88 11.29 -9.89
N GLN A 14 20.63 10.86 -9.74
CA GLN A 14 20.05 9.83 -10.59
C GLN A 14 19.79 10.34 -12.02
N PRO A 15 20.21 9.59 -13.06
CA PRO A 15 19.94 10.00 -14.44
C PRO A 15 18.43 10.09 -14.72
N ARG A 16 17.96 11.18 -15.34
CA ARG A 16 16.55 11.34 -15.76
C ARG A 16 16.02 10.16 -16.59
N ARG A 17 16.88 9.53 -17.39
CA ARG A 17 16.53 8.33 -18.19
C ARG A 17 16.03 7.15 -17.34
N SER A 18 16.34 7.12 -16.04
CA SER A 18 15.86 6.09 -15.11
C SER A 18 14.33 6.08 -15.01
N HIS A 19 13.66 7.22 -15.16
CA HIS A 19 12.20 7.34 -15.18
C HIS A 19 11.52 6.73 -16.41
N ARG A 20 12.30 6.25 -17.39
CA ARG A 20 11.77 5.49 -18.55
C ARG A 20 11.57 4.01 -18.25
N SER A 21 12.01 3.52 -17.09
CA SER A 21 11.97 2.09 -16.75
C SER A 21 11.62 1.85 -15.30
N HIS A 22 10.46 1.23 -15.05
CA HIS A 22 10.02 0.83 -13.71
C HIS A 22 11.03 -0.11 -13.04
N ARG A 23 11.74 -0.95 -13.81
CA ARG A 23 12.80 -1.81 -13.27
C ARG A 23 14.02 -1.03 -12.81
N SER A 24 14.34 0.08 -13.49
CA SER A 24 15.42 0.97 -13.08
C SER A 24 15.03 1.70 -11.79
N LEU A 25 13.82 2.27 -11.75
CA LEU A 25 13.29 2.93 -10.55
C LEU A 25 13.25 1.97 -9.36
N ALA A 26 12.78 0.73 -9.55
CA ALA A 26 12.75 -0.27 -8.49
C ALA A 26 14.13 -0.57 -7.87
N LYS A 27 15.21 -0.48 -8.67
CA LYS A 27 16.59 -0.62 -8.14
C LYS A 27 16.99 0.61 -7.34
N ILE A 28 16.77 1.80 -7.89
CA ILE A 28 17.09 3.07 -7.24
C ILE A 28 16.38 3.19 -5.89
N VAL A 29 15.06 2.94 -5.83
CA VAL A 29 14.32 3.05 -4.56
C VAL A 29 14.81 2.04 -3.53
N ARG A 30 15.26 0.86 -3.97
CA ARG A 30 15.80 -0.18 -3.07
C ARG A 30 17.13 0.23 -2.44
N GLU A 31 17.93 1.00 -3.17
CA GLU A 31 19.16 1.62 -2.68
C GLU A 31 18.88 2.85 -1.82
N ALA A 32 17.79 3.57 -2.10
CA ALA A 32 17.36 4.74 -1.34
C ALA A 32 16.81 4.40 0.06
N TYR A 33 16.10 3.28 0.21
CA TYR A 33 15.47 2.89 1.48
C TYR A 33 16.39 2.93 2.72
N PRO A 34 17.62 2.39 2.72
CA PRO A 34 18.49 2.46 3.89
C PRO A 34 19.07 3.87 4.15
N ILE A 35 18.95 4.82 3.21
CA ILE A 35 19.48 6.17 3.37
C ILE A 35 18.63 6.93 4.39
N GLY A 36 19.26 7.42 5.45
CA GLY A 36 18.57 8.14 6.52
C GLY A 36 17.89 7.27 7.56
N VAL A 37 18.05 5.94 7.47
CA VAL A 37 17.67 5.02 8.55
C VAL A 37 18.58 5.27 9.77
N PRO A 38 18.04 5.65 10.94
CA PRO A 38 18.84 5.87 12.14
C PRO A 38 19.60 4.61 12.56
N ALA A 39 20.87 4.76 12.93
CA ALA A 39 21.76 3.65 13.30
C ALA A 39 21.26 2.78 14.48
N MET A 40 20.27 3.27 15.25
CA MET A 40 19.65 2.55 16.37
C MET A 40 18.48 1.64 15.99
N ILE A 41 18.11 1.54 14.71
CA ILE A 41 17.16 0.51 14.26
C ILE A 41 17.89 -0.84 14.28
N MET A 42 17.79 -1.53 15.42
CA MET A 42 18.37 -2.84 15.66
C MET A 42 18.03 -3.80 14.51
N LYS A 43 19.06 -4.18 13.74
CA LYS A 43 18.98 -5.21 12.68
C LYS A 43 18.33 -6.51 13.15
N SER A 44 18.48 -6.91 14.42
CA SER A 44 17.97 -8.18 14.94
C SER A 44 16.46 -8.22 15.18
N SER A 45 15.83 -7.09 15.51
CA SER A 45 14.39 -7.01 15.83
C SER A 45 13.54 -6.83 14.57
N THR A 46 14.05 -6.01 13.65
CA THR A 46 13.41 -5.65 12.38
C THR A 46 13.37 -6.85 11.41
N ASP A 47 14.46 -7.64 11.34
CA ASP A 47 14.51 -8.87 10.53
C ASP A 47 13.56 -9.97 11.05
N ARG A 48 13.41 -10.09 12.38
CA ARG A 48 12.53 -11.09 13.00
C ARG A 48 11.05 -10.75 12.82
N LEU A 49 10.68 -9.47 12.87
CA LEU A 49 9.30 -9.00 12.66
C LEU A 49 8.91 -8.99 11.17
N GLY A 50 9.86 -8.73 10.25
CA GLY A 50 9.61 -8.77 8.81
C GLY A 50 9.35 -10.18 8.30
N THR A 51 10.16 -11.15 8.75
CA THR A 51 10.04 -12.56 8.33
C THR A 51 8.76 -13.21 8.87
N SER A 52 8.34 -12.88 10.09
CA SER A 52 7.08 -13.40 10.67
C SER A 52 5.82 -12.83 10.00
N ALA A 53 5.91 -11.63 9.41
CA ALA A 53 4.83 -11.01 8.65
C ALA A 53 4.84 -11.39 7.15
N GLY A 54 5.81 -12.19 6.69
CA GLY A 54 5.89 -12.69 5.33
C GLY A 54 6.53 -11.75 4.30
N TYR A 55 7.15 -10.65 4.73
CA TYR A 55 7.86 -9.74 3.83
C TYR A 55 9.20 -10.31 3.36
N SER A 56 9.62 -9.99 2.12
CA SER A 56 10.92 -10.40 1.59
C SER A 56 12.09 -9.60 2.18
N PHE A 57 11.84 -8.39 2.68
CA PHE A 57 12.78 -7.58 3.45
C PHE A 57 12.06 -6.52 4.29
N HIS A 58 12.74 -6.05 5.33
CA HIS A 58 12.36 -4.88 6.12
C HIS A 58 13.63 -4.14 6.57
N LEU A 59 13.82 -2.92 6.10
CA LEU A 59 15.03 -2.11 6.32
C LEU A 59 14.86 -1.06 7.42
N GLY A 60 13.63 -0.84 7.86
CA GLY A 60 13.32 0.14 8.91
C GLY A 60 13.32 1.57 8.40
N THR A 61 13.02 1.79 7.12
CA THR A 61 12.93 3.13 6.54
C THR A 61 11.83 3.94 7.21
N PRO A 62 12.15 5.10 7.82
CA PRO A 62 11.13 5.98 8.37
C PRO A 62 10.14 6.47 7.30
N ASP A 63 8.89 6.72 7.70
CA ASP A 63 7.83 7.18 6.79
C ASP A 63 8.21 8.48 6.05
N GLU A 64 8.84 9.43 6.75
CA GLU A 64 9.33 10.69 6.16
C GLU A 64 10.32 10.46 4.99
N ILE A 65 11.16 9.43 5.09
CA ILE A 65 12.12 9.05 4.03
C ILE A 65 11.36 8.42 2.85
N LEU A 66 10.37 7.55 3.11
CA LEU A 66 9.53 6.98 2.06
C LEU A 66 8.72 8.04 1.31
N ARG A 67 8.15 9.01 2.03
CA ARG A 67 7.42 10.15 1.42
C ARG A 67 8.33 11.02 0.57
N ARG A 68 9.58 11.26 0.98
CA ARG A 68 10.58 11.95 0.13
C ARG A 68 10.89 11.18 -1.15
N VAL A 69 11.09 9.87 -1.06
CA VAL A 69 11.29 9.02 -2.25
C VAL A 69 10.07 9.05 -3.17
N ALA A 70 8.85 8.96 -2.63
CA ALA A 70 7.61 9.07 -3.40
C ALA A 70 7.49 10.44 -4.10
N SER A 71 7.77 11.52 -3.37
CA SER A 71 7.75 12.89 -3.90
C SER A 71 8.72 13.06 -5.07
N TRP A 72 9.95 12.56 -4.93
CA TRP A 72 10.94 12.60 -6.01
C TRP A 72 10.46 11.82 -7.25
N LEU A 73 9.94 10.60 -7.08
CA LEU A 73 9.42 9.78 -8.18
C LEU A 73 8.32 10.52 -8.96
N ILE A 74 7.36 11.09 -8.24
CA ILE A 74 6.22 11.79 -8.84
C ILE A 74 6.70 13.07 -9.54
N THR A 75 7.56 13.84 -8.90
CA THR A 75 8.11 15.10 -9.43
C THR A 75 8.87 14.88 -10.73
N GLU A 76 9.77 13.90 -10.76
CA GLU A 76 10.61 13.61 -11.93
C GLU A 76 9.84 12.92 -13.07
N ALA A 77 8.74 12.22 -12.77
CA ALA A 77 7.84 11.71 -13.80
C ALA A 77 7.03 12.83 -14.49
N GLY A 78 6.73 13.91 -13.76
CA GLY A 78 5.91 15.01 -14.23
C GLY A 78 4.56 14.53 -14.76
N ASP A 79 4.25 14.91 -15.99
CA ASP A 79 3.01 14.57 -16.69
C ASP A 79 2.92 13.10 -17.15
N ASP A 80 4.05 12.43 -17.42
CA ASP A 80 4.07 11.05 -17.93
C ASP A 80 4.32 10.05 -16.81
N GLN A 81 3.26 9.70 -16.09
CA GLN A 81 3.33 8.83 -14.94
C GLN A 81 3.16 7.34 -15.27
N ARG A 82 3.13 6.96 -16.56
CA ARG A 82 2.90 5.56 -17.00
C ARG A 82 3.94 4.58 -16.45
N THR A 83 5.17 5.03 -16.24
CA THR A 83 6.22 4.20 -15.63
C THR A 83 5.94 3.93 -14.16
N LEU A 84 5.40 4.91 -13.42
CA LEU A 84 5.08 4.76 -11.99
C LEU A 84 3.90 3.81 -11.79
N TRP A 85 2.90 3.85 -12.68
CA TRP A 85 1.82 2.86 -12.70
C TRP A 85 2.30 1.42 -12.86
N LYS A 86 3.38 1.20 -13.64
CA LYS A 86 4.03 -0.11 -13.78
C LYS A 86 4.94 -0.47 -12.61
N LEU A 87 5.39 0.53 -11.85
CA LEU A 87 6.24 0.35 -10.68
C LEU A 87 5.44 -0.25 -9.52
N ILE A 88 4.21 0.21 -9.28
CA ILE A 88 3.33 -0.28 -8.19
C ILE A 88 3.23 -1.81 -8.13
N PRO A 89 2.75 -2.52 -9.18
CA PRO A 89 2.63 -3.98 -9.12
C PRO A 89 4.01 -4.68 -9.05
N PHE A 90 5.07 -4.03 -9.55
CA PHE A 90 6.42 -4.57 -9.47
C PHE A 90 6.96 -4.56 -8.04
N LEU A 91 6.70 -3.48 -7.29
CA LEU A 91 7.06 -3.34 -5.88
C LEU A 91 6.28 -4.34 -5.02
N TRP A 92 4.97 -4.47 -5.22
CA TRP A 92 4.15 -5.50 -4.57
C TRP A 92 4.68 -6.92 -4.78
N LYS A 93 5.10 -7.24 -6.02
CA LYS A 93 5.68 -8.55 -6.35
C LYS A 93 7.02 -8.79 -5.65
N ARG A 94 7.84 -7.75 -5.47
CA ARG A 94 9.10 -7.85 -4.72
C ARG A 94 8.85 -8.01 -3.22
N HIS A 95 7.74 -7.45 -2.72
CA HIS A 95 7.17 -7.71 -1.40
C HIS A 95 8.09 -7.35 -0.22
N GLY A 96 8.90 -6.32 -0.35
CA GLY A 96 9.50 -5.67 0.82
C GLY A 96 8.46 -4.84 1.58
N ARG A 97 8.63 -4.67 2.90
CA ARG A 97 7.74 -3.78 3.67
C ARG A 97 7.78 -2.35 3.13
N GLU A 98 8.97 -1.84 2.83
CA GLU A 98 9.16 -0.52 2.24
C GLU A 98 8.65 -0.43 0.79
N ASP A 99 8.66 -1.55 0.05
CA ASP A 99 8.06 -1.61 -1.29
C ASP A 99 6.55 -1.45 -1.25
N VAL A 100 5.91 -2.16 -0.32
CA VAL A 100 4.46 -2.09 -0.11
C VAL A 100 4.07 -0.68 0.34
N ALA A 101 4.79 -0.10 1.30
CA ALA A 101 4.55 1.26 1.75
C ALA A 101 4.74 2.30 0.64
N LEU A 102 5.82 2.19 -0.16
CA LEU A 102 6.03 3.07 -1.30
C LEU A 102 4.93 2.88 -2.36
N SER A 103 4.46 1.65 -2.58
CA SER A 103 3.36 1.37 -3.50
C SER A 103 2.07 2.05 -3.06
N ALA A 104 1.75 2.02 -1.77
CA ALA A 104 0.61 2.73 -1.18
C ALA A 104 0.72 4.25 -1.39
N LEU A 105 1.90 4.84 -1.13
CA LEU A 105 2.15 6.26 -1.34
C LEU A 105 1.99 6.67 -2.81
N LEU A 106 2.55 5.88 -3.73
CA LEU A 106 2.38 6.13 -5.17
C LEU A 106 0.91 5.98 -5.57
N LEU A 107 0.27 4.88 -5.18
CA LEU A 107 -1.13 4.64 -5.49
C LEU A 107 -2.04 5.78 -5.02
N ALA A 108 -1.76 6.39 -3.88
CA ALA A 108 -2.57 7.48 -3.35
C ALA A 108 -2.36 8.83 -4.06
N ASN A 109 -1.21 9.04 -4.73
CA ASN A 109 -0.77 10.37 -5.19
C ASN A 109 -0.53 10.49 -6.70
N LEU A 110 -0.64 9.41 -7.48
CA LEU A 110 -0.55 9.49 -8.94
C LEU A 110 -1.83 10.11 -9.54
N ASP A 111 -1.73 10.63 -10.76
CA ASP A 111 -2.86 11.22 -11.48
C ASP A 111 -3.74 10.11 -12.09
N HIS A 112 -4.82 9.80 -11.36
CA HIS A 112 -5.81 8.78 -11.73
C HIS A 112 -6.74 9.23 -12.84
N GLU A 113 -7.12 10.51 -12.84
CA GLU A 113 -8.08 11.07 -13.80
C GLU A 113 -7.49 11.06 -15.21
N ARG A 114 -6.28 11.60 -15.36
CA ARG A 114 -5.58 11.61 -16.65
C ARG A 114 -5.18 10.21 -17.10
N GLY A 115 -4.91 9.31 -16.15
CA GLY A 115 -4.64 7.91 -16.43
C GLY A 115 -5.88 7.11 -16.85
N GLY A 116 -7.08 7.55 -16.48
CA GLY A 116 -8.29 6.73 -16.55
C GLY A 116 -8.17 5.47 -15.71
N ILE A 117 -7.47 5.54 -14.58
CA ILE A 117 -7.07 4.39 -13.75
C ILE A 117 -7.75 4.48 -12.39
N ASP A 118 -8.55 3.46 -12.05
CA ASP A 118 -9.11 3.29 -10.72
C ASP A 118 -8.03 2.75 -9.74
N PRO A 119 -7.66 3.48 -8.67
CA PRO A 119 -6.67 3.04 -7.68
C PRO A 119 -7.02 1.70 -7.04
N TRP A 120 -8.30 1.47 -6.78
CA TRP A 120 -8.76 0.27 -6.09
C TRP A 120 -8.59 -0.97 -6.96
N VAL A 121 -8.80 -0.84 -8.27
CA VAL A 121 -8.53 -1.90 -9.25
C VAL A 121 -7.04 -2.19 -9.33
N VAL A 122 -6.19 -1.17 -9.31
CA VAL A 122 -4.73 -1.36 -9.29
C VAL A 122 -4.28 -2.06 -8.00
N LEU A 123 -4.80 -1.66 -6.84
CA LEU A 123 -4.48 -2.28 -5.57
C LEU A 123 -4.86 -3.78 -5.58
N ALA A 124 -6.12 -4.08 -5.86
CA ALA A 124 -6.63 -5.46 -5.86
C ALA A 124 -5.91 -6.37 -6.86
N SER A 125 -5.49 -5.83 -8.01
CA SER A 125 -4.72 -6.60 -9.00
C SER A 125 -3.24 -6.72 -8.66
N SER A 126 -2.71 -5.89 -7.76
CA SER A 126 -1.29 -5.90 -7.37
C SER A 126 -1.00 -6.83 -6.18
N ILE A 127 -1.94 -7.01 -5.26
CA ILE A 127 -1.73 -7.81 -4.04
C ILE A 127 -1.44 -9.29 -4.36
N ASN A 128 -0.52 -9.89 -3.59
CA ASN A 128 -0.20 -11.31 -3.70
C ASN A 128 -1.35 -12.16 -3.15
N SER A 129 -1.24 -13.49 -3.27
CA SER A 129 -2.27 -14.42 -2.76
C SER A 129 -2.48 -14.37 -1.24
N ARG A 130 -1.54 -13.77 -0.51
CA ARG A 130 -1.57 -13.59 0.95
C ARG A 130 -0.87 -12.26 1.24
N GLU A 131 -1.48 -11.47 2.11
CA GLU A 131 -0.93 -10.21 2.56
C GLU A 131 -1.16 -10.07 4.07
N PRO A 132 -0.23 -9.46 4.83
CA PRO A 132 -0.50 -9.08 6.20
C PRO A 132 -1.60 -8.01 6.25
N ALA A 133 -2.44 -8.03 7.27
CA ALA A 133 -3.56 -7.09 7.40
C ALA A 133 -3.07 -5.63 7.43
N GLU A 134 -1.90 -5.39 8.03
CA GLU A 134 -1.27 -4.07 8.09
C GLU A 134 -0.89 -3.53 6.71
N ALA A 135 -0.49 -4.38 5.75
CA ALA A 135 -0.18 -3.94 4.39
C ALA A 135 -1.43 -3.45 3.66
N LEU A 136 -2.54 -4.18 3.80
CA LEU A 136 -3.82 -3.81 3.22
C LEU A 136 -4.34 -2.53 3.87
N LEU A 137 -4.33 -2.46 5.20
CA LEU A 137 -4.79 -1.30 5.96
C LEU A 137 -3.99 -0.03 5.59
N LEU A 138 -2.66 -0.13 5.54
CA LEU A 138 -1.79 0.98 5.12
C LEU A 138 -2.19 1.52 3.74
N SER A 139 -2.41 0.62 2.78
CA SER A 139 -2.74 0.99 1.40
C SER A 139 -4.12 1.67 1.31
N ILE A 140 -5.09 1.15 2.05
CA ILE A 140 -6.43 1.74 2.15
C ILE A 140 -6.35 3.13 2.79
N GLU A 141 -5.66 3.26 3.91
CA GLU A 141 -5.55 4.52 4.63
C GLU A 141 -4.80 5.59 3.84
N GLU A 142 -3.72 5.24 3.13
CA GLU A 142 -3.03 6.19 2.25
C GLU A 142 -3.94 6.62 1.10
N ALA A 143 -4.71 5.72 0.48
CA ALA A 143 -5.66 6.09 -0.57
C ALA A 143 -6.74 7.06 -0.04
N LEU A 144 -7.35 6.74 1.10
CA LEU A 144 -8.35 7.62 1.72
C LEU A 144 -7.74 8.98 2.13
N ARG A 145 -6.51 8.99 2.65
CA ARG A 145 -5.77 10.22 2.97
C ARG A 145 -5.44 11.05 1.73
N GLY A 146 -5.20 10.39 0.59
CA GLY A 146 -5.05 11.02 -0.72
C GLY A 146 -6.34 11.62 -1.27
N GLY A 147 -7.48 11.48 -0.58
CA GLY A 147 -8.76 12.03 -0.97
C GLY A 147 -9.55 11.13 -1.93
N HIS A 148 -9.12 9.88 -2.14
CA HIS A 148 -9.87 8.92 -2.94
C HIS A 148 -11.20 8.56 -2.27
N ASP A 149 -12.24 8.44 -3.09
CA ASP A 149 -13.51 7.85 -2.65
C ASP A 149 -13.29 6.39 -2.23
N VAL A 150 -14.17 5.88 -1.38
CA VAL A 150 -14.16 4.47 -0.97
C VAL A 150 -14.45 3.56 -2.17
N PRO A 151 -13.99 2.29 -2.15
CA PRO A 151 -14.35 1.34 -3.21
C PRO A 151 -15.86 1.23 -3.37
N SER A 152 -16.34 1.25 -4.61
CA SER A 152 -17.78 1.09 -4.87
C SER A 152 -18.31 -0.25 -4.37
N ASP A 153 -19.61 -0.31 -4.03
CA ASP A 153 -20.29 -1.55 -3.65
C ASP A 153 -20.10 -2.67 -4.68
N LYS A 154 -20.09 -2.32 -5.98
CA LYS A 154 -19.84 -3.29 -7.06
C LYS A 154 -18.45 -3.91 -6.94
N LEU A 155 -17.45 -3.10 -6.62
CA LEU A 155 -16.08 -3.55 -6.48
C LEU A 155 -15.90 -4.39 -5.20
N LEU A 156 -16.46 -3.94 -4.07
CA LEU A 156 -16.44 -4.70 -2.82
C LEU A 156 -17.08 -6.09 -2.97
N LYS A 157 -18.24 -6.19 -3.63
CA LYS A 157 -18.88 -7.49 -3.95
C LYS A 157 -17.96 -8.38 -4.78
N SER A 158 -17.35 -7.82 -5.83
CA SER A 158 -16.44 -8.59 -6.69
C SER A 158 -15.22 -9.14 -5.93
N TRP A 159 -14.75 -8.41 -4.92
CA TRP A 159 -13.65 -8.86 -4.06
C TRP A 159 -14.09 -9.92 -3.05
N CYS A 160 -15.32 -9.87 -2.53
CA CYS A 160 -15.89 -10.92 -1.69
C CYS A 160 -15.94 -12.27 -2.43
N ASP A 161 -16.27 -12.25 -3.72
CA ASP A 161 -16.35 -13.45 -4.58
C ASP A 161 -14.99 -13.90 -5.14
N GLY A 162 -13.94 -13.10 -4.90
CA GLY A 162 -12.60 -13.29 -5.45
C GLY A 162 -11.70 -14.20 -4.61
N ARG A 163 -10.39 -13.89 -4.66
CA ARG A 163 -9.38 -14.56 -3.82
C ARG A 163 -9.65 -14.21 -2.35
N LEU A 164 -9.24 -15.10 -1.44
CA LEU A 164 -9.37 -14.85 0.02
C LEU A 164 -8.76 -13.51 0.45
N VAL A 165 -7.60 -13.15 -0.09
CA VAL A 165 -6.94 -11.87 0.18
C VAL A 165 -7.74 -10.65 -0.33
N GLU A 166 -8.47 -10.79 -1.43
CA GLU A 166 -9.36 -9.75 -1.96
C GLU A 166 -10.58 -9.61 -1.05
N SER A 167 -11.12 -10.73 -0.54
CA SER A 167 -12.21 -10.68 0.45
C SER A 167 -11.76 -9.99 1.77
N HIS A 168 -10.49 -10.16 2.16
CA HIS A 168 -9.90 -9.41 3.28
C HIS A 168 -9.72 -7.92 2.95
N LEU A 169 -9.29 -7.59 1.73
CA LEU A 169 -9.23 -6.21 1.25
C LEU A 169 -10.62 -5.54 1.30
N ALA A 170 -11.66 -6.23 0.85
CA ALA A 170 -13.04 -5.75 0.91
C ALA A 170 -13.49 -5.45 2.34
N LEU A 171 -13.21 -6.39 3.25
CA LEU A 171 -13.57 -6.27 4.65
C LEU A 171 -12.89 -5.08 5.34
N ILE A 172 -11.58 -4.92 5.15
CA ILE A 172 -10.83 -3.81 5.74
C ILE A 172 -11.24 -2.48 5.10
N SER A 173 -11.49 -2.46 3.79
CA SER A 173 -11.93 -1.25 3.08
C SER A 173 -13.28 -0.76 3.57
N ALA A 174 -14.24 -1.68 3.73
CA ALA A 174 -15.56 -1.35 4.28
C ALA A 174 -15.47 -0.86 5.73
N PHE A 175 -14.62 -1.46 6.55
CA PHE A 175 -14.37 -0.99 7.91
C PHE A 175 -13.79 0.43 7.94
N ALA A 176 -12.76 0.71 7.14
CA ALA A 176 -12.19 2.05 7.02
C ALA A 176 -13.21 3.07 6.53
N ALA A 177 -14.06 2.69 5.56
CA ALA A 177 -15.16 3.51 5.06
C ALA A 177 -16.18 3.85 6.17
N ILE A 178 -16.64 2.86 6.93
CA ILE A 178 -17.56 3.04 8.06
C ILE A 178 -16.96 3.98 9.11
N ASN A 179 -15.67 3.81 9.44
CA ASN A 179 -14.97 4.67 10.40
C ASN A 179 -14.82 6.11 9.90
N ALA A 180 -14.74 6.30 8.58
CA ALA A 180 -14.75 7.61 7.94
C ALA A 180 -16.18 8.18 7.76
N GLY A 181 -17.21 7.52 8.29
CA GLY A 181 -18.61 7.95 8.19
C GLY A 181 -19.22 7.76 6.80
N ARG A 182 -18.68 6.85 5.99
CA ARG A 182 -19.22 6.48 4.67
C ARG A 182 -20.20 5.32 4.81
N GLU A 183 -21.28 5.35 4.03
CA GLU A 183 -22.25 4.28 3.98
C GLU A 183 -21.79 3.15 3.05
N ILE A 184 -22.10 1.91 3.45
CA ILE A 184 -21.86 0.70 2.67
C ILE A 184 -23.21 0.00 2.48
N GLY A 185 -23.48 -0.46 1.25
CA GLY A 185 -24.73 -1.14 0.92
C GLY A 185 -25.01 -2.35 1.83
N SER A 186 -26.27 -2.52 2.23
CA SER A 186 -26.66 -3.62 3.15
C SER A 186 -26.38 -5.01 2.56
N ASP A 187 -26.47 -5.13 1.25
CA ASP A 187 -26.14 -6.35 0.52
C ASP A 187 -24.62 -6.64 0.50
N VAL A 188 -23.78 -5.60 0.45
CA VAL A 188 -22.33 -5.73 0.65
C VAL A 188 -22.03 -6.22 2.06
N ILE A 189 -22.65 -5.62 3.09
CA ILE A 189 -22.47 -6.03 4.49
C ILE A 189 -22.79 -7.52 4.66
N ASN A 190 -23.88 -8.00 4.05
CA ASN A 190 -24.26 -9.42 4.10
C ASN A 190 -23.21 -10.36 3.51
N LEU A 191 -22.46 -9.94 2.49
CA LEU A 191 -21.34 -10.71 1.95
C LEU A 191 -20.11 -10.63 2.87
N LEU A 192 -19.83 -9.45 3.41
CA LEU A 192 -18.68 -9.20 4.28
C LEU A 192 -18.72 -10.01 5.57
N VAL A 193 -19.90 -10.21 6.18
CA VAL A 193 -20.05 -11.05 7.38
C VAL A 193 -19.79 -12.53 7.12
N MET A 194 -19.82 -12.97 5.86
CA MET A 194 -19.53 -14.34 5.44
C MET A 194 -18.06 -14.54 5.05
N VAL A 195 -17.25 -13.47 5.03
CA VAL A 195 -15.82 -13.55 4.71
C VAL A 195 -15.11 -14.47 5.71
N LYS A 196 -14.34 -15.41 5.16
CA LYS A 196 -13.52 -16.32 5.95
C LYS A 196 -12.36 -15.56 6.58
N VAL A 197 -12.30 -15.56 7.90
CA VAL A 197 -11.23 -14.97 8.70
C VAL A 197 -10.52 -16.06 9.50
N PRO A 198 -9.27 -15.84 9.95
CA PRO A 198 -8.59 -16.78 10.84
C PRO A 198 -9.40 -17.02 12.12
N ASP A 199 -9.41 -18.27 12.59
CA ASP A 199 -10.09 -18.67 13.83
C ASP A 199 -9.46 -18.00 15.07
N GLY A 200 -10.23 -17.94 16.16
CA GLY A 200 -9.82 -17.31 17.42
C GLY A 200 -10.01 -15.78 17.41
N ASP A 201 -9.37 -15.09 18.36
CA ASP A 201 -9.40 -13.62 18.47
C ASP A 201 -8.46 -12.98 17.44
N SER A 202 -8.85 -13.06 16.16
CA SER A 202 -8.09 -12.48 15.05
C SER A 202 -8.51 -11.02 14.81
N LEU A 203 -7.57 -10.19 14.37
CA LEU A 203 -7.86 -8.80 13.96
C LEU A 203 -8.98 -8.76 12.90
N LEU A 204 -8.92 -9.64 11.90
CA LEU A 204 -9.93 -9.72 10.84
C LEU A 204 -11.30 -10.15 11.39
N GLY A 205 -11.35 -11.05 12.38
CA GLY A 205 -12.58 -11.39 13.10
C GLY A 205 -13.20 -10.18 13.78
N ARG A 206 -12.40 -9.43 14.55
CA ARG A 206 -12.86 -8.20 15.21
C ARG A 206 -13.34 -7.13 14.22
N ILE A 207 -12.64 -6.97 13.09
CA ILE A 207 -13.06 -6.06 12.01
C ILE A 207 -14.41 -6.49 11.44
N ARG A 208 -14.58 -7.78 11.12
CA ARG A 208 -15.85 -8.34 10.62
C ARG A 208 -17.00 -8.10 11.57
N ASP A 209 -16.79 -8.33 12.86
CA ASP A 209 -17.84 -8.15 13.87
C ASP A 209 -18.24 -6.67 14.01
N ARG A 210 -17.28 -5.73 13.88
CA ARG A 210 -17.57 -4.29 13.83
C ARG A 210 -18.34 -3.88 12.58
N VAL A 211 -17.94 -4.38 11.41
CA VAL A 211 -18.66 -4.15 10.15
C VAL A 211 -20.09 -4.68 10.24
N ALA A 212 -20.29 -5.87 10.81
CA ALA A 212 -21.61 -6.45 11.03
C ALA A 212 -22.49 -5.55 11.92
N ALA A 213 -21.90 -4.99 12.98
CA ALA A 213 -22.59 -4.10 13.90
C ALA A 213 -22.78 -2.68 13.34
N ARG A 214 -22.10 -2.33 12.24
CA ARG A 214 -22.00 -0.96 11.69
C ARG A 214 -21.48 0.05 12.73
N ILE A 215 -20.60 -0.41 13.61
CA ILE A 215 -20.01 0.40 14.68
C ILE A 215 -18.59 0.81 14.25
N PRO A 216 -18.19 2.08 14.45
CA PRO A 216 -16.80 2.51 14.28
C PRO A 216 -15.81 1.75 15.21
#